data_AF-A0AAW1GJ32-F1
#
_entry.id   AF-A0AAW1GJ32-F1
#
_cell.length_a   1.000
_cell.length_b   1.000
_cell.length_c   1.000
_cell.angle_alpha   90.00
_cell.angle_beta   90.00
_cell.angle_gamma   90.00
#
_symmetry.space_group_name_H-M   'P 1'
#
loop_
_entity.id
_entity.type
_entity.pdbx_description
1 polymer ?
#
loop_
_entity_poly.entity_id
_entity_poly.type
_entity_poly.pdbx_seq_one_letter_code
_entity_poly.pdbx_strand_id
1 'polypeptide(L)'
;MYHGGTNFGITAGGPFIATSYDYDAPLDEYGLLIQPKWGHLKGLHRAIKLCEPALVSSDPTVIRLGSSQEAHVFKSESGVIPLDVALLSLRIKTVGGVMTKLIPRNTVLTKKSQEVTTYQDQHSTVELEFLKAKEP
;
A
#
# COMPACT_ATOMS: atom_id res chain seq x y z
N MET A 1 -2.03 -2.77 24.29
CA MET A 1 -2.82 -3.86 23.68
C MET A 1 -3.30 -3.43 22.30
N TYR A 2 -3.68 -4.36 21.42
CA TYR A 2 -4.36 -3.98 20.16
C TYR A 2 -5.87 -3.78 20.38
N HIS A 3 -6.46 -4.60 21.25
CA HIS A 3 -7.76 -4.42 21.86
C HIS A 3 -7.62 -4.74 23.34
N GLY A 4 -8.12 -3.85 24.18
CA GLY A 4 -8.06 -3.98 25.62
C GLY A 4 -9.19 -4.83 26.20
N GLY A 5 -10.44 -4.40 25.97
CA GLY A 5 -11.65 -5.07 26.44
C GLY A 5 -11.99 -4.73 27.89
N THR A 6 -12.73 -5.63 28.55
CA THR A 6 -13.24 -5.46 29.92
C THR A 6 -12.82 -6.64 30.79
N ASN A 7 -12.42 -6.35 32.02
CA ASN A 7 -12.29 -7.36 33.07
C ASN A 7 -13.69 -7.75 33.58
N PHE A 8 -14.23 -8.85 33.05
CA PHE A 8 -15.56 -9.35 33.43
C PHE A 8 -15.52 -10.22 34.70
N GLY A 9 -16.58 -10.14 35.50
CA GLY A 9 -16.72 -10.92 36.73
C GLY A 9 -15.85 -10.39 37.87
N ILE A 10 -15.52 -11.25 38.83
CA ILE A 10 -14.77 -10.89 40.05
C ILE A 10 -13.37 -11.52 40.12
N THR A 11 -13.01 -12.31 39.13
CA THR A 11 -11.69 -12.98 39.03
C THR A 11 -10.80 -12.37 37.95
N ALA A 12 -11.37 -11.57 37.04
CA ALA A 12 -10.60 -10.81 36.06
C ALA A 12 -10.26 -9.42 36.64
N GLY A 13 -9.00 -9.01 36.49
CA GLY A 13 -8.49 -7.73 37.02
C GLY A 13 -7.61 -7.91 38.27
N GLY A 14 -6.53 -7.13 38.34
CA GLY A 14 -5.66 -7.08 39.52
C GLY A 14 -6.25 -6.25 40.67
N PRO A 15 -5.62 -6.25 41.86
CA PRO A 15 -6.06 -5.41 42.98
C PRO A 15 -6.15 -3.94 42.57
N PHE A 16 -7.29 -3.29 42.87
CA PHE A 16 -7.55 -1.88 42.54
C PHE A 16 -7.49 -1.53 41.04
N ILE A 17 -7.61 -2.51 40.15
CA ILE A 17 -7.74 -2.27 38.71
C ILE A 17 -9.20 -2.05 38.35
N ALA A 18 -9.46 -1.04 37.51
CA ALA A 18 -10.79 -0.79 36.99
C ALA A 18 -11.27 -1.96 36.12
N THR A 19 -12.59 -2.12 36.00
CA THR A 19 -13.17 -3.09 35.07
C THR A 19 -12.81 -2.76 33.63
N SER A 20 -12.70 -1.47 33.30
CA SER A 20 -12.22 -1.02 32.00
C SER A 20 -10.77 -1.41 31.81
N TYR A 21 -10.51 -2.11 30.71
CA TYR A 21 -9.18 -2.55 30.31
C TYR A 21 -8.80 -1.98 28.94
N ASP A 22 -9.22 -0.75 28.64
CA ASP A 22 -9.09 -0.11 27.32
C ASP A 22 -7.63 0.11 26.85
N TYR A 23 -6.72 0.51 27.75
CA TYR A 23 -5.30 0.77 27.48
C TYR A 23 -5.01 1.76 26.34
N ASP A 24 -5.96 2.65 26.01
CA ASP A 24 -5.85 3.55 24.85
C ASP A 24 -5.45 2.75 23.58
N ALA A 25 -6.05 1.56 23.43
CA ALA A 25 -5.76 0.65 22.35
C ALA A 25 -6.34 1.16 21.01
N PRO A 26 -5.87 0.65 19.86
CA PRO A 26 -6.47 0.98 18.56
C PRO A 26 -7.95 0.57 18.43
N LEU A 27 -8.36 -0.47 19.15
CA LEU A 27 -9.76 -0.86 19.34
C LEU A 27 -10.14 -0.58 20.78
N ASP A 28 -11.23 0.16 20.98
CA ASP A 28 -11.70 0.50 22.33
C ASP A 28 -12.18 -0.73 23.10
N GLU A 29 -12.54 -0.56 24.36
CA GLU A 29 -13.14 -1.59 25.22
C GLU A 29 -14.35 -2.33 24.58
N TYR A 30 -15.11 -1.68 23.71
CA TYR A 30 -16.27 -2.24 23.02
C TYR A 30 -15.94 -2.83 21.64
N GLY A 31 -14.68 -2.77 21.22
CA GLY A 31 -14.22 -3.23 19.90
C GLY A 31 -14.46 -2.24 18.76
N LEU A 32 -14.82 -0.99 19.07
CA LEU A 32 -14.96 0.08 18.08
C LEU A 32 -13.59 0.67 17.72
N LEU A 33 -13.49 1.20 16.50
CA LEU A 33 -12.23 1.75 15.99
C LEU A 33 -11.94 3.12 16.63
N ILE A 34 -10.78 3.26 17.28
CA ILE A 34 -10.32 4.56 17.78
C ILE A 34 -9.52 5.28 16.69
N GLN A 35 -10.05 6.41 16.21
CA GLN A 35 -9.36 7.31 15.29
C GLN A 35 -8.71 8.49 16.04
N PRO A 36 -7.54 8.98 15.59
CA PRO A 36 -6.83 8.62 14.36
C PRO A 36 -5.91 7.40 14.50
N LYS A 37 -5.74 6.87 15.72
CA LYS A 37 -4.71 5.89 16.06
C LYS A 37 -4.78 4.62 15.22
N TRP A 38 -5.96 4.00 15.13
CA TRP A 38 -6.15 2.80 14.32
C TRP A 38 -5.84 3.04 12.85
N GLY A 39 -6.34 4.15 12.29
CA GLY A 39 -6.10 4.51 10.89
C GLY A 39 -4.62 4.77 10.60
N HIS A 40 -3.93 5.46 11.51
CA HIS A 40 -2.50 5.75 11.39
C HIS A 40 -1.68 4.46 11.45
N LEU A 41 -1.93 3.57 12.43
CA LEU A 41 -1.22 2.30 12.54
C LEU A 41 -1.49 1.37 11.36
N LYS A 42 -2.73 1.36 10.85
CA LYS A 42 -3.06 0.64 9.61
C LYS A 42 -2.24 1.16 8.41
N GLY A 43 -2.11 2.48 8.29
CA GLY A 43 -1.29 3.12 7.26
C GLY A 43 0.20 2.74 7.38
N LEU A 44 0.73 2.78 8.61
CA LEU A 44 2.10 2.39 8.92
C LEU A 44 2.36 0.92 8.57
N HIS A 45 1.50 0.00 9.02
CA HIS A 45 1.64 -1.42 8.70
C HIS A 45 1.58 -1.69 7.20
N ARG A 46 0.72 -0.97 6.46
CA ARG A 46 0.70 -1.06 5.00
C ARG A 46 2.04 -0.64 4.38
N ALA A 47 2.63 0.46 4.85
CA ALA A 47 3.94 0.92 4.37
C ALA A 47 5.05 -0.10 4.68
N ILE A 48 5.08 -0.65 5.91
CA ILE A 48 6.03 -1.70 6.30
C ILE A 48 5.87 -2.93 5.41
N LYS A 49 4.62 -3.34 5.13
CA LYS A 49 4.36 -4.52 4.31
C LYS A 49 4.80 -4.36 2.86
N LEU A 50 4.74 -3.15 2.30
CA LEU A 50 5.32 -2.84 0.99
C LEU A 50 6.85 -2.96 0.99
N CYS A 51 7.48 -2.63 2.10
CA CYS A 51 8.93 -2.71 2.26
C CYS A 51 9.43 -4.09 2.70
N GLU A 52 8.55 -5.01 3.11
CA GLU A 52 8.90 -6.32 3.67
C GLU A 52 9.98 -7.06 2.87
N PRO A 53 9.91 -7.18 1.53
CA PRO A 53 10.91 -7.94 0.79
C PRO A 53 12.32 -7.34 0.87
N ALA A 54 12.45 -6.02 0.97
CA ALA A 54 13.74 -5.37 1.19
C ALA A 54 14.22 -5.51 2.65
N LEU A 55 13.28 -5.42 3.61
CA LEU A 55 13.56 -5.54 5.04
C LEU A 55 14.03 -6.95 5.44
N VAL A 56 13.50 -8.00 4.80
CA VAL A 56 13.87 -9.40 5.13
C VAL A 56 15.09 -9.90 4.37
N SER A 57 15.51 -9.22 3.31
CA SER A 57 16.61 -9.67 2.43
C SER A 57 17.94 -8.97 2.66
N SER A 58 17.96 -7.87 3.40
CA SER A 58 19.16 -7.04 3.55
C SER A 58 19.22 -6.36 4.91
N ASP A 59 20.44 -6.12 5.39
CA ASP A 59 20.68 -5.30 6.58
C ASP A 59 20.68 -3.79 6.23
N PRO A 60 20.27 -2.91 7.15
CA PRO A 60 20.21 -1.48 6.89
C PRO A 60 21.61 -0.86 6.79
N THR A 61 21.81 -0.02 5.77
CA THR A 61 22.93 0.92 5.74
C THR A 61 22.48 2.26 6.31
N VAL A 62 23.15 2.73 7.37
CA VAL A 62 22.81 4.00 8.04
C VAL A 62 23.58 5.15 7.42
N ILE A 63 22.86 6.17 6.97
CA ILE A 63 23.42 7.40 6.40
C ILE A 63 23.00 8.57 7.30
N ARG A 64 23.96 9.31 7.84
CA ARG A 64 23.68 10.53 8.60
C ARG A 64 23.35 11.67 7.64
N LEU A 65 22.18 12.25 7.79
CA LEU A 65 21.72 13.41 6.99
C LEU A 65 21.91 14.73 7.75
N GLY A 66 22.00 14.69 9.08
CA GLY A 66 22.18 15.88 9.93
C GLY A 66 22.53 15.53 11.38
N SER A 67 22.44 16.51 12.28
CA SER A 67 22.72 16.33 13.72
C SER A 67 21.73 15.38 14.41
N SER A 68 20.45 15.43 14.01
CA SER A 68 19.37 14.59 14.55
C SER A 68 18.57 13.89 13.44
N GLN A 69 19.21 13.61 12.30
CA GLN A 69 18.56 13.00 11.13
C GLN A 69 19.45 11.91 10.55
N GLU A 70 18.84 10.74 10.34
CA GLU A 70 19.48 9.58 9.74
C GLU A 70 18.51 8.88 8.79
N ALA A 71 19.07 8.21 7.79
CA ALA A 71 18.34 7.38 6.85
C ALA A 71 18.85 5.94 6.95
N HIS A 72 17.93 5.01 7.14
CA HIS A 72 18.18 3.58 7.12
C HIS A 72 17.78 3.05 5.74
N VAL A 73 18.76 2.65 4.94
CA VAL A 73 18.55 2.23 3.56
C VAL A 73 18.69 0.71 3.45
N PHE A 74 17.63 0.06 2.98
CA PHE A 74 17.59 -1.36 2.68
C PHE A 74 17.66 -1.55 1.17
N LYS A 75 18.61 -2.36 0.69
CA LYS A 75 18.82 -2.62 -0.75
C LYS A 75 18.72 -4.12 -1.01
N SER A 76 17.71 -4.51 -1.79
CA SER A 76 17.61 -5.87 -2.32
C SER A 76 18.48 -6.01 -3.57
N GLU A 77 19.15 -7.15 -3.72
CA GLU A 77 20.05 -7.46 -4.86
C GLU A 77 19.34 -7.42 -6.22
N SER A 78 18.03 -7.65 -6.26
CA SER A 78 17.26 -7.62 -7.50
C SER A 78 16.88 -6.20 -7.95
N GLY A 79 17.01 -5.19 -7.08
CA GLY A 79 16.58 -3.82 -7.35
C GLY A 79 15.07 -3.66 -7.61
N VAL A 80 14.29 -4.74 -7.53
CA VAL A 80 12.84 -4.73 -7.75
C VAL A 80 12.13 -4.56 -6.41
N ILE A 81 11.52 -3.40 -6.21
CA ILE A 81 10.63 -3.16 -5.08
C ILE A 81 9.22 -3.59 -5.50
N PRO A 82 8.61 -4.59 -4.85
CA PRO A 82 7.21 -4.91 -5.11
C PRO A 82 6.34 -3.77 -4.60
N LEU A 83 5.81 -2.98 -5.52
CA LEU A 83 4.86 -1.93 -5.23
C LEU A 83 3.45 -2.42 -5.54
N ASP A 84 2.56 -2.36 -4.56
CA ASP A 84 1.14 -2.66 -4.72
C ASP A 84 0.36 -1.53 -5.43
N VAL A 85 1.09 -0.56 -5.97
CA VAL A 85 0.57 0.65 -6.61
C VAL A 85 1.31 0.89 -7.92
N ALA A 86 0.57 1.16 -8.99
CA ALA A 86 1.13 1.47 -10.30
C ALA A 86 1.89 2.83 -10.27
N LEU A 87 3.22 2.78 -10.33
CA LEU A 87 4.08 3.98 -10.32
C LEU A 87 3.94 4.85 -11.58
N LEU A 88 3.56 4.26 -12.69
CA LEU A 88 3.40 4.92 -13.99
C LEU A 88 2.03 4.56 -14.56
N SER A 89 1.50 5.44 -15.41
CA SER A 89 0.28 5.12 -16.13
C SER A 89 0.57 4.08 -17.21
N LEU A 90 -0.23 3.02 -17.27
CA LEU A 90 -0.22 2.07 -18.37
C LEU A 90 -1.20 2.58 -19.43
N ARG A 91 -0.69 2.78 -20.64
CA ARG A 91 -1.46 3.29 -21.76
C ARG A 91 -1.38 2.33 -22.94
N ILE A 92 -2.43 2.34 -23.73
CA ILE A 92 -2.49 1.69 -25.04
C ILE A 92 -2.48 2.76 -26.11
N LYS A 93 -1.68 2.55 -27.15
CA LYS A 93 -1.68 3.38 -28.34
C LYS A 93 -2.56 2.72 -29.39
N THR A 94 -3.55 3.44 -29.89
CA THR A 94 -4.43 2.97 -30.96
C THR A 94 -3.99 3.51 -32.31
N VAL A 95 -4.56 2.93 -33.37
CA VAL A 95 -4.45 3.46 -34.73
C VAL A 95 -4.86 4.94 -34.73
N GLY A 96 -4.05 5.80 -35.36
CA GLY A 96 -4.19 7.27 -35.30
C GLY A 96 -3.35 7.97 -34.22
N GLY A 97 -2.55 7.23 -33.45
CA GLY A 97 -1.61 7.82 -32.48
C GLY A 97 -2.27 8.33 -31.19
N VAL A 98 -3.55 8.04 -30.98
CA VAL A 98 -4.28 8.40 -29.77
C VAL A 98 -3.85 7.47 -28.62
N MET A 99 -3.53 8.09 -27.49
CA MET A 99 -3.05 7.39 -26.29
C MET A 99 -4.16 7.31 -25.24
N THR A 100 -4.66 6.10 -25.01
CA THR A 100 -5.73 5.84 -24.02
C THR A 100 -5.14 5.28 -22.74
N LYS A 101 -5.52 5.84 -21.59
CA LYS A 101 -5.10 5.35 -20.26
C LYS A 101 -5.91 4.12 -19.87
N LEU A 102 -5.23 3.00 -19.62
CA LEU A 102 -5.85 1.76 -19.14
C LEU A 102 -5.76 1.65 -17.62
N ILE A 103 -4.58 1.88 -17.06
CA ILE A 103 -4.34 1.91 -15.61
C ILE A 103 -3.69 3.25 -15.26
N PRO A 104 -4.38 4.13 -14.50
CA PRO A 104 -3.81 5.39 -14.06
C PRO A 104 -2.63 5.19 -13.10
N ARG A 105 -1.73 6.17 -13.05
CA ARG A 105 -0.69 6.22 -12.02
C ARG A 105 -1.32 6.29 -10.63
N ASN A 106 -0.61 5.77 -9.63
CA ASN A 106 -1.02 5.69 -8.23
C ASN A 106 -2.29 4.86 -7.98
N THR A 107 -2.71 4.05 -8.95
CA THR A 107 -3.81 3.08 -8.77
C THR A 107 -3.26 1.82 -8.11
N VAL A 108 -4.03 1.24 -7.18
CA VAL A 108 -3.74 -0.10 -6.65
C VAL A 108 -3.67 -1.10 -7.81
N LEU A 109 -2.75 -2.08 -7.74
CA LEU A 109 -2.62 -3.11 -8.78
C LEU A 109 -3.95 -3.82 -8.98
N THR A 110 -4.53 -3.63 -10.16
CA THR A 110 -5.85 -4.16 -10.53
C THR A 110 -5.81 -4.74 -11.94
N LYS A 111 -6.70 -5.69 -12.21
CA LYS A 111 -6.94 -6.17 -13.56
C LYS A 111 -7.91 -5.21 -14.25
N LYS A 112 -7.55 -4.73 -15.44
CA LYS A 112 -8.41 -3.93 -16.32
C LYS A 112 -8.54 -4.62 -17.66
N SER A 113 -9.76 -4.64 -18.19
CA SER A 113 -10.09 -5.13 -19.53
C SER A 113 -10.73 -4.00 -20.32
N GLN A 114 -10.46 -3.96 -21.61
CA GLN A 114 -11.03 -2.98 -22.53
C GLN A 114 -11.23 -3.65 -23.89
N GLU A 115 -12.41 -3.48 -24.47
CA GLU A 115 -12.72 -3.92 -25.83
C GLU A 115 -12.17 -2.91 -26.83
N VAL A 116 -11.54 -3.40 -27.91
CA VAL A 116 -10.97 -2.59 -28.99
C VAL A 116 -11.47 -3.14 -30.32
N THR A 117 -11.79 -2.25 -31.25
CA THR A 117 -12.29 -2.58 -32.59
C THR A 117 -11.33 -2.12 -33.69
N THR A 118 -11.50 -2.66 -34.88
CA THR A 118 -10.76 -2.24 -36.07
C THR A 118 -11.14 -0.81 -36.48
N TYR A 119 -10.20 -0.10 -37.10
CA TYR A 119 -10.42 1.27 -37.56
C TYR A 119 -11.17 1.34 -38.89
N GLN A 120 -11.04 0.31 -39.73
CA GLN A 120 -11.63 0.25 -41.07
C GLN A 120 -12.38 -1.07 -41.29
N ASP A 121 -13.41 -0.99 -42.13
CA ASP A 121 -14.14 -2.15 -42.60
C ASP A 121 -13.21 -3.07 -43.41
N GLN A 122 -13.37 -4.38 -43.23
CA GLN A 122 -12.56 -5.43 -43.86
C GLN A 122 -11.09 -5.51 -43.40
N HIS A 123 -10.73 -4.85 -42.30
CA HIS A 123 -9.42 -5.07 -41.65
C HIS A 123 -9.50 -6.27 -40.69
N SER A 124 -8.63 -7.27 -40.85
CA SER A 124 -8.65 -8.50 -40.03
C SER A 124 -7.71 -8.48 -38.83
N THR A 125 -6.87 -7.46 -38.69
CA THR A 125 -5.86 -7.34 -37.63
C THR A 125 -5.97 -6.03 -36.85
N VAL A 126 -5.58 -6.07 -35.58
CA VAL A 126 -5.46 -4.91 -34.67
C VAL A 126 -4.06 -4.89 -34.11
N GLU A 127 -3.37 -3.76 -34.22
CA GLU A 127 -2.06 -3.55 -33.59
C GLU A 127 -2.23 -2.73 -32.31
N LEU A 128 -1.72 -3.27 -31.20
CA LEU A 128 -1.75 -2.63 -29.89
C LEU A 128 -0.32 -2.48 -29.37
N GLU A 129 0.07 -1.24 -29.11
CA GLU A 129 1.35 -0.92 -28.47
C GLU A 129 1.11 -0.52 -27.01
N PHE A 130 1.77 -1.22 -26.08
CA PHE A 130 1.69 -0.93 -24.65
C PHE A 130 2.85 -0.03 -24.23
N LEU A 131 2.52 1.07 -23.54
CA LEU A 131 3.50 2.06 -23.12
C LEU A 131 3.29 2.40 -21.63
N LYS A 132 4.40 2.44 -20.88
CA LYS A 132 4.45 3.02 -19.54
C LYS A 132 4.99 4.44 -19.66
N ALA A 133 4.20 5.42 -19.25
CA ALA A 133 4.60 6.82 -19.34
C ALA A 133 4.27 7.58 -18.05
N LYS A 134 5.14 8.54 -17.72
CA LYS A 134 4.82 9.66 -16.82
C LYS A 134 3.92 10.60 -17.64
N GLU A 135 2.91 11.20 -16.99
CA GLU A 135 2.10 12.20 -17.68
C GLU A 135 2.98 13.35 -18.19
N PRO A 136 2.59 14.04 -19.28
CA PRO A 136 3.13 15.36 -19.56
C PRO A 136 2.91 16.31 -18.38
#